data_AF-A0A1Y1XHC3-F1
#
_entry.id   AF-A0A1Y1XHC3-F1
#
_cell.length_a   1.000
_cell.length_b   1.000
_cell.length_c   1.000
_cell.angle_alpha   90.00
_cell.angle_beta   90.00
_cell.angle_gamma   90.00
#
_symmetry.space_group_name_H-M   'P 1'
#
loop_
_entity.id
_entity.type
_entity.pdbx_description
1 polymer ?
#
loop_
_entity_poly.entity_id
_entity_poly.type
_entity_poly.pdbx_seq_one_letter_code
_entity_poly.pdbx_strand_id
1 'polypeptide(L)'
;MFVFIFGIVIFHALIELLWEFYKGFTVEAFILDGKDKSKEYYGCKKSNFRIITYIFDMTIVCITCYLSYCIRNIQKEFKESMVLPAYIYIICELLLTIISQTSGLFMLKDIASVLCTIIFTTAVLYSTFFNRFYTIHQNISESYEHIKRSQKLKDAKLQRRYDDNYSRF
;
A
#
# COMPACT_ATOMS: atom_id res chain seq x y z
N MET A 1 17.84 -4.74 1.59
CA MET A 1 16.38 -4.55 1.38
C MET A 1 15.96 -4.96 -0.03
N PHE A 2 16.42 -4.28 -1.08
CA PHE A 2 16.02 -4.60 -2.47
C PHE A 2 16.33 -6.04 -2.90
N VAL A 3 17.50 -6.59 -2.53
CA VAL A 3 17.85 -7.99 -2.83
C VAL A 3 16.82 -8.98 -2.27
N PHE A 4 16.33 -8.75 -1.04
CA PHE A 4 15.30 -9.60 -0.44
C PHE A 4 13.96 -9.48 -1.18
N ILE A 5 13.55 -8.26 -1.52
CA ILE A 5 12.31 -8.01 -2.27
C ILE A 5 12.38 -8.68 -3.65
N PHE A 6 13.46 -8.45 -4.40
CA PHE A 6 13.67 -9.10 -5.70
C PHE A 6 13.77 -10.61 -5.58
N GLY A 7 14.40 -11.13 -4.52
CA GLY A 7 14.45 -12.56 -4.24
C GLY A 7 13.07 -13.18 -4.09
N ILE A 8 12.17 -12.54 -3.32
CA ILE A 8 10.78 -12.98 -3.14
C ILE A 8 10.04 -12.98 -4.49
N VAL A 9 10.16 -11.90 -5.27
CA VAL A 9 9.50 -11.78 -6.58
C VAL A 9 9.99 -12.84 -7.57
N ILE A 10 11.31 -13.04 -7.66
CA ILE A 10 11.90 -14.06 -8.54
C ILE A 10 11.47 -15.46 -8.10
N PHE A 11 11.46 -15.73 -6.80
CA PHE A 11 11.00 -17.01 -6.26
C PHE A 11 9.55 -17.31 -6.65
N HIS A 12 8.64 -16.35 -6.50
CA HIS A 12 7.25 -16.49 -6.94
C HIS A 12 7.16 -16.75 -8.45
N ALA A 13 7.84 -15.92 -9.25
CA ALA A 13 7.84 -16.05 -10.71
C ALA A 13 8.37 -17.43 -11.16
N LEU A 14 9.42 -17.95 -10.52
CA LEU A 14 9.96 -19.27 -10.84
C LEU A 14 8.98 -20.39 -10.49
N ILE A 15 8.29 -20.33 -9.35
CA ILE A 15 7.28 -21.34 -8.98
C ILE A 15 6.12 -21.36 -9.98
N GLU A 16 5.63 -20.18 -10.35
CA GLU A 16 4.53 -20.04 -11.32
C GLU A 16 4.94 -20.56 -12.69
N LEU A 17 6.12 -20.16 -13.18
CA LEU A 17 6.67 -20.63 -14.45
C LEU A 17 6.88 -22.15 -14.45
N LEU A 18 7.51 -22.70 -13.41
CA LEU A 18 7.71 -24.14 -13.30
C LEU A 18 6.37 -24.88 -13.36
N TRP A 19 5.36 -24.40 -12.64
CA TRP A 19 4.03 -25.00 -12.69
C TRP A 19 3.44 -24.99 -14.10
N GLU A 20 3.51 -23.85 -14.77
CA GLU A 20 2.98 -23.65 -16.13
C GLU A 20 3.64 -24.61 -17.13
N PHE A 21 4.96 -24.81 -17.02
CA PHE A 21 5.70 -25.77 -17.82
C PHE A 21 5.33 -27.25 -17.54
N TYR A 22 5.08 -27.63 -16.28
CA TYR A 22 4.83 -29.03 -15.93
C TYR A 22 3.41 -29.53 -16.23
N LYS A 23 2.39 -28.67 -16.13
CA LYS A 23 0.98 -29.10 -16.23
C LYS A 23 0.14 -28.33 -17.24
N GLY A 24 0.62 -27.18 -17.73
CA GLY A 24 -0.16 -26.31 -18.60
C GLY A 24 -1.44 -25.77 -17.96
N PHE A 25 -2.20 -24.98 -18.72
CA PHE A 25 -3.52 -24.53 -18.30
C PHE A 25 -4.57 -25.59 -18.64
N THR A 26 -5.31 -26.02 -17.63
CA THR A 26 -6.47 -26.88 -17.82
C THR A 26 -7.73 -26.09 -17.44
N VAL A 27 -8.73 -26.15 -18.31
CA VAL A 27 -10.03 -25.51 -18.11
C VAL A 27 -10.99 -26.58 -17.61
N GLU A 28 -11.70 -26.31 -16.52
CA GLU A 28 -12.76 -27.16 -15.99
C GLU A 28 -14.10 -26.45 -16.13
N ALA A 29 -15.13 -27.20 -16.52
CA ALA A 29 -16.50 -26.73 -16.54
C ALA A 29 -17.12 -26.87 -15.15
N PHE A 30 -17.74 -25.79 -14.67
CA PHE A 30 -18.49 -25.73 -13.42
C PHE A 30 -19.96 -25.55 -13.74
N ILE A 31 -20.80 -26.43 -13.20
CA ILE A 31 -22.25 -26.32 -13.30
C ILE A 31 -22.73 -25.55 -12.07
N LEU A 32 -23.41 -24.42 -12.26
CA LEU A 32 -24.08 -23.75 -11.14
C LEU A 32 -25.24 -24.62 -10.67
N ASP A 33 -25.24 -24.97 -9.39
CA ASP A 33 -26.33 -25.69 -8.76
C ASP A 33 -27.51 -24.69 -8.55
N GLY A 34 -28.30 -24.50 -9.60
CA GLY A 34 -29.41 -23.56 -9.66
C GLY A 34 -30.41 -23.98 -10.73
N LYS A 35 -31.68 -23.59 -10.55
CA LYS A 35 -32.86 -24.04 -11.32
C LYS A 35 -32.72 -24.08 -12.85
N ASP A 36 -31.78 -23.32 -13.42
CA ASP A 36 -31.37 -23.41 -14.82
C ASP A 36 -30.05 -24.19 -14.96
N LYS A 37 -30.15 -25.51 -15.16
CA LYS A 37 -29.03 -26.43 -15.42
C LYS A 37 -28.28 -26.16 -16.75
N SER A 38 -28.59 -25.08 -17.46
CA SER A 38 -28.08 -24.79 -18.80
C SER A 38 -26.88 -23.84 -18.84
N LYS A 39 -26.48 -23.26 -17.70
CA LYS A 39 -25.35 -22.32 -17.65
C LYS A 39 -24.09 -23.00 -17.12
N GLU A 40 -23.25 -23.43 -18.05
CA GLU A 40 -21.88 -23.89 -17.77
C GLU A 40 -20.95 -22.69 -17.67
N TYR A 41 -20.13 -22.66 -16.62
CA TYR A 41 -19.06 -21.69 -16.46
C TYR A 41 -17.72 -22.40 -16.63
N TYR A 42 -16.88 -21.89 -17.51
CA TYR A 42 -15.54 -22.41 -17.71
C TYR A 42 -14.59 -21.65 -16.79
N GLY A 43 -13.92 -22.36 -15.89
CA GLY A 43 -12.92 -21.79 -15.00
C GLY A 43 -11.59 -22.51 -15.13
N CYS A 44 -10.49 -21.82 -14.83
CA CYS A 44 -9.19 -22.46 -14.79
C CYS A 44 -9.12 -23.41 -13.57
N LYS A 45 -8.70 -24.65 -13.82
CA LYS A 45 -8.40 -25.60 -12.77
C LYS A 45 -7.30 -25.04 -11.89
N LYS A 46 -7.58 -24.95 -10.59
CA LYS A 46 -6.59 -24.47 -9.62
C LYS A 46 -5.50 -25.52 -9.43
N SER A 47 -4.26 -25.06 -9.40
CA SER A 47 -3.09 -25.88 -9.06
C SER A 47 -3.14 -26.36 -7.61
N ASN A 48 -2.62 -27.56 -7.34
CA ASN A 48 -2.33 -28.00 -5.97
C ASN A 48 -1.21 -27.17 -5.32
N PHE A 49 -0.30 -26.58 -6.11
CA PHE A 49 0.73 -25.66 -5.60
C PHE A 49 0.15 -24.36 -5.07
N ARG A 50 -1.12 -24.04 -5.41
CA ARG A 50 -1.81 -22.88 -4.85
C ARG A 50 -1.81 -22.89 -3.32
N ILE A 51 -1.87 -24.07 -2.70
CA ILE A 51 -1.80 -24.19 -1.24
C ILE A 51 -0.41 -23.78 -0.73
N ILE A 52 0.66 -24.17 -1.42
CA ILE A 52 2.05 -23.82 -1.03
C ILE A 52 2.27 -22.32 -1.19
N THR A 53 1.88 -21.74 -2.33
CA THR A 53 1.97 -20.28 -2.55
C THR A 53 1.17 -19.53 -1.50
N TYR A 54 -0.05 -19.99 -1.18
CA TYR A 54 -0.89 -19.38 -0.16
C TYR A 54 -0.27 -19.43 1.25
N ILE A 55 0.35 -20.54 1.64
CA ILE A 55 1.09 -20.64 2.91
C ILE A 55 2.26 -19.66 2.94
N PHE A 56 2.97 -19.53 1.82
CA PHE A 56 4.09 -18.59 1.71
C PHE A 56 3.63 -17.13 1.79
N ASP A 57 2.55 -16.76 1.09
CA ASP A 57 1.94 -15.43 1.15
C ASP A 57 1.51 -15.09 2.59
N MET A 58 0.85 -16.03 3.27
CA MET A 58 0.44 -15.86 4.66
C MET A 58 1.64 -15.70 5.60
N THR A 59 2.77 -16.37 5.31
CA THR A 59 4.01 -16.20 6.07
C THR A 59 4.58 -14.80 5.89
N ILE A 60 4.60 -14.28 4.65
CA ILE A 60 5.02 -12.90 4.36
C ILE A 60 4.11 -11.91 5.08
N VAL A 61 2.79 -12.12 5.05
CA VAL A 61 1.81 -11.29 5.75
C VAL A 61 2.09 -11.28 7.25
N CYS A 62 2.27 -12.45 7.87
CA CYS A 62 2.60 -12.55 9.31
C CYS A 62 3.89 -11.82 9.69
N ILE A 63 4.96 -11.98 8.89
CA ILE A 63 6.23 -11.28 9.10
C ILE A 63 6.01 -9.76 8.96
N THR A 64 5.23 -9.33 7.98
CA THR A 64 4.91 -7.91 7.74
C THR A 64 4.09 -7.31 8.87
N CYS A 65 3.11 -8.05 9.41
CA CYS A 65 2.36 -7.68 10.61
C CYS A 65 3.29 -7.49 11.81
N TYR A 66 4.16 -8.46 12.04
CA TYR A 66 5.10 -8.45 13.16
C TYR A 66 6.04 -7.24 13.06
N LEU A 67 6.68 -7.04 11.91
CA LEU A 67 7.57 -5.90 11.68
C LEU A 67 6.82 -4.57 11.84
N SER A 68 5.62 -4.46 11.26
CA SER A 68 4.77 -3.27 11.36
C SER A 68 4.40 -2.94 12.81
N TYR A 69 4.14 -3.96 13.64
CA TYR A 69 3.92 -3.80 15.07
C TYR A 69 5.18 -3.33 15.81
N CYS A 70 6.33 -3.94 15.53
CA CYS A 70 7.62 -3.57 16.14
C CYS A 70 8.00 -2.11 15.88
N ILE A 71 7.73 -1.60 14.68
CA ILE A 71 8.08 -0.21 14.30
C ILE A 71 7.01 0.82 14.70
N ARG A 72 5.84 0.39 15.22
CA ARG A 72 4.71 1.29 15.53
C ARG A 72 5.11 2.44 16.47
N ASN A 73 5.98 2.17 17.44
CA ASN A 73 6.41 3.17 18.42
C ASN A 73 7.65 3.99 17.97
N ILE A 74 8.25 3.64 16.82
CA ILE A 74 9.42 4.32 16.24
C ILE A 74 8.99 5.39 15.21
N GLN A 75 7.68 5.65 15.09
CA GLN A 75 7.11 6.63 14.15
C GLN A 75 7.68 8.05 14.24
N LYS A 76 8.35 8.42 15.34
CA LYS A 76 9.02 9.73 15.45
C LYS A 76 10.24 9.86 14.52
N GLU A 77 10.89 8.75 14.17
CA GLU A 77 12.10 8.73 13.35
C GLU A 77 11.80 8.41 11.87
N PHE A 78 10.71 7.69 11.60
CA PHE A 78 10.31 7.35 10.24
C PHE A 78 9.33 8.40 9.67
N LYS A 79 9.77 9.14 8.65
CA LYS A 79 8.96 10.11 7.91
C LYS A 79 7.71 9.52 7.23
N GLU A 80 7.63 8.20 7.10
CA GLU A 80 6.56 7.50 6.38
C GLU A 80 5.90 6.44 7.25
N SER A 81 4.61 6.63 7.55
CA SER A 81 3.82 5.60 8.21
C SER A 81 3.23 4.65 7.16
N MET A 82 3.97 3.60 6.81
CA MET A 82 3.47 2.48 5.99
C MET A 82 2.52 1.54 6.75
N VAL A 83 2.28 1.84 8.03
CA VAL A 83 1.43 1.05 8.94
C VAL A 83 -0.01 0.95 8.42
N LEU A 84 -0.60 2.04 7.94
CA LEU A 84 -1.99 2.06 7.48
C LEU A 84 -2.19 1.22 6.20
N PRO A 85 -1.40 1.39 5.12
CA PRO A 85 -1.50 0.51 3.95
C PRO A 85 -1.29 -0.97 4.27
N ALA A 86 -0.35 -1.29 5.18
CA ALA A 86 -0.11 -2.66 5.60
C ALA A 86 -1.35 -3.27 6.26
N TYR A 87 -2.01 -2.58 7.19
CA TYR A 87 -3.24 -3.07 7.82
C TYR A 87 -4.38 -3.25 6.82
N ILE A 88 -4.56 -2.31 5.90
CA ILE A 88 -5.59 -2.40 4.86
C ILE A 88 -5.35 -3.63 3.98
N TYR A 89 -4.11 -3.87 3.56
CA TYR A 89 -3.74 -5.05 2.79
C TYR A 89 -4.09 -6.35 3.53
N ILE A 90 -3.70 -6.47 4.81
CA ILE A 90 -3.98 -7.65 5.64
C ILE A 90 -5.49 -7.92 5.73
N ILE A 91 -6.28 -6.88 6.00
CA ILE A 91 -7.75 -7.00 6.11
C ILE A 91 -8.37 -7.42 4.78
N CYS A 92 -7.94 -6.80 3.68
CA CYS A 92 -8.39 -7.14 2.33
C CYS A 92 -8.07 -8.61 1.99
N GLU A 93 -6.86 -9.07 2.28
CA GLU A 93 -6.43 -10.43 1.95
C GLU A 93 -7.16 -11.50 2.79
N LEU A 94 -7.40 -11.21 4.07
CA LEU A 94 -8.23 -12.06 4.93
C LEU A 94 -9.67 -12.12 4.41
N LEU A 95 -10.25 -10.99 4.02
CA LEU A 95 -11.62 -10.94 3.47
C LEU A 95 -11.72 -11.74 2.17
N LEU A 96 -10.77 -11.57 1.26
CA LEU A 96 -10.72 -12.31 -0.01
C LEU A 96 -10.52 -13.81 0.21
N THR A 97 -9.70 -14.19 1.19
CA THR A 97 -9.54 -15.58 1.59
C THR A 97 -10.88 -16.18 2.01
N ILE A 98 -11.60 -15.53 2.92
CA ILE A 98 -12.89 -16.02 3.44
C ILE A 98 -13.90 -16.16 2.30
N ILE A 99 -14.03 -15.13 1.45
CA ILE A 99 -14.95 -15.18 0.30
C ILE A 99 -14.57 -16.30 -0.67
N SER A 100 -13.27 -16.57 -0.84
CA SER A 100 -12.80 -17.61 -1.75
C SER A 100 -13.09 -19.04 -1.28
N GLN A 101 -13.39 -19.23 0.01
CA GLN A 101 -13.81 -20.51 0.58
C GLN A 101 -15.31 -20.75 0.44
N THR A 102 -16.12 -19.70 0.25
CA THR A 102 -17.56 -19.82 0.06
C THR A 102 -17.89 -20.27 -1.36
N SER A 103 -18.33 -21.52 -1.52
CA SER A 103 -18.73 -22.09 -2.81
C SER A 103 -19.98 -21.40 -3.37
N GLY A 104 -19.96 -21.02 -4.65
CA GLY A 104 -21.16 -20.59 -5.41
C GLY A 104 -21.32 -19.09 -5.64
N LEU A 105 -20.44 -18.23 -5.10
CA LEU A 105 -20.56 -16.77 -5.24
C LEU A 105 -19.41 -16.16 -6.07
N PHE A 106 -19.25 -16.62 -7.31
CA PHE A 106 -18.19 -16.13 -8.21
C PHE A 106 -18.23 -14.60 -8.40
N MET A 107 -19.42 -14.03 -8.60
CA MET A 107 -19.57 -12.58 -8.75
C MET A 107 -19.15 -11.81 -7.49
N LEU A 108 -19.45 -12.33 -6.30
CA LEU A 108 -19.08 -11.68 -5.05
C LEU A 108 -17.55 -11.64 -4.89
N LYS A 109 -16.86 -12.72 -5.28
CA LYS A 109 -15.40 -12.79 -5.25
C LYS A 109 -14.77 -11.73 -6.15
N ASP A 110 -15.28 -11.57 -7.37
CA ASP A 110 -14.73 -10.61 -8.33
C ASP A 110 -14.96 -9.16 -7.87
N ILE A 111 -16.17 -8.85 -7.40
CA ILE A 111 -16.51 -7.53 -6.84
C ILE A 111 -15.63 -7.22 -5.62
N ALA A 112 -15.50 -8.17 -4.70
CA ALA A 112 -14.67 -8.00 -3.51
C ALA A 112 -13.20 -7.78 -3.87
N SER A 113 -12.67 -8.52 -4.86
CA SER A 113 -11.29 -8.37 -5.33
C SER A 113 -11.02 -6.98 -5.90
N VAL A 114 -11.94 -6.48 -6.74
CA VAL A 114 -11.84 -5.14 -7.32
C VAL A 114 -11.90 -4.07 -6.23
N LEU A 115 -12.86 -4.16 -5.31
CA LEU A 115 -13.00 -3.21 -4.21
C LEU A 115 -11.77 -3.19 -3.30
N CYS A 116 -11.27 -4.35 -2.91
CA CYS A 116 -10.05 -4.46 -2.10
C CYS A 116 -8.85 -3.82 -2.80
N THR A 117 -8.70 -4.06 -4.11
CA THR A 117 -7.62 -3.48 -4.92
C THR A 117 -7.70 -1.94 -4.96
N ILE A 118 -8.91 -1.39 -5.16
CA ILE A 118 -9.14 0.07 -5.18
C ILE A 118 -8.82 0.68 -3.81
N ILE A 119 -9.34 0.08 -2.74
CA ILE A 119 -9.12 0.57 -1.37
C ILE A 119 -7.63 0.55 -1.02
N PHE A 120 -6.95 -0.57 -1.27
CA PHE A 120 -5.53 -0.73 -1.01
C PHE A 120 -4.69 0.28 -1.81
N THR A 121 -4.92 0.39 -3.12
CA THR A 121 -4.18 1.31 -3.99
C THR A 121 -4.39 2.76 -3.55
N THR A 122 -5.62 3.14 -3.21
CA THR A 122 -5.95 4.49 -2.72
C THR A 122 -5.22 4.78 -1.40
N ALA A 123 -5.20 3.81 -0.48
CA ALA A 123 -4.51 3.95 0.80
C ALA A 123 -2.99 4.10 0.64
N VAL A 124 -2.37 3.34 -0.27
CA VAL A 124 -0.94 3.46 -0.61
C VAL A 124 -0.65 4.83 -1.20
N LEU A 125 -1.45 5.28 -2.18
CA LEU A 125 -1.27 6.59 -2.81
C LEU A 125 -1.41 7.73 -1.81
N TYR A 126 -2.43 7.66 -0.95
CA TYR A 126 -2.66 8.65 0.09
C TYR A 126 -1.50 8.71 1.09
N SER A 127 -1.09 7.55 1.62
CA SER A 127 -0.06 7.48 2.66
C SER A 127 1.33 7.85 2.14
N THR A 128 1.64 7.49 0.89
CA THR A 128 2.97 7.69 0.29
C THR A 128 3.11 9.09 -0.32
N PHE A 129 2.12 9.53 -1.10
CA PHE A 129 2.24 10.78 -1.86
C PHE A 129 1.52 11.93 -1.18
N PHE A 130 0.24 11.77 -0.83
CA PHE A 130 -0.57 12.90 -0.37
C PHE A 130 -0.03 13.50 0.94
N ASN A 131 0.26 12.64 1.93
CA ASN A 131 0.86 13.08 3.19
C ASN A 131 2.20 13.80 2.97
N ARG A 132 3.03 13.32 2.03
CA ARG A 132 4.31 13.96 1.72
C ARG A 132 4.14 15.34 1.09
N PHE A 133 3.27 15.45 0.09
CA PHE A 133 2.99 16.73 -0.54
C PHE A 133 2.46 17.74 0.47
N TYR A 134 1.57 17.30 1.37
CA TYR A 134 1.05 18.14 2.44
C TYR A 134 2.16 18.62 3.40
N THR A 135 3.01 17.71 3.90
CA THR A 135 4.12 18.08 4.79
C THR A 135 5.12 19.01 4.11
N ILE A 136 5.46 18.77 2.84
CA ILE A 136 6.37 19.64 2.09
C ILE A 136 5.75 21.04 1.94
N HIS A 137 4.48 21.12 1.58
CA HIS A 137 3.78 22.39 1.42
C HIS A 137 3.73 23.17 2.74
N GLN A 138 3.45 22.49 3.86
CA GLN A 138 3.45 23.11 5.18
C GLN A 138 4.84 23.64 5.56
N ASN A 139 5.89 22.84 5.39
CA ASN A 139 7.27 23.24 5.70
C ASN A 139 7.74 24.45 4.87
N ILE A 140 7.32 24.54 3.61
CA ILE A 140 7.62 25.69 2.74
C ILE A 140 6.91 26.95 3.26
N SER A 141 5.63 26.83 3.62
CA SER A 141 4.85 27.94 4.18
C SER A 141 5.46 28.47 5.49
N GLU A 142 5.83 27.58 6.40
CA GLU A 142 6.49 27.94 7.66
C GLU A 142 7.86 28.59 7.43
N SER A 143 8.67 28.04 6.51
CA SER A 143 9.97 28.61 6.14
C SER A 143 9.83 30.02 5.56
N TYR A 144 8.83 30.25 4.72
CA TYR A 144 8.54 31.57 4.14
C TYR A 144 8.16 32.59 5.23
N GLU A 145 7.32 32.21 6.18
CA GLU A 145 6.95 33.07 7.32
C GLU A 145 8.15 33.39 8.21
N HIS A 146 9.05 32.43 8.46
CA HIS A 146 10.29 32.67 9.20
C HIS A 146 11.23 33.66 8.46
N ILE A 147 11.40 33.50 7.14
CA ILE A 147 12.21 34.41 6.34
C ILE A 147 11.61 35.82 6.36
N LYS A 148 10.30 35.95 6.17
CA LYS A 148 9.57 37.23 6.20
C LYS A 148 9.69 37.93 7.55
N ARG A 149 9.56 37.19 8.67
CA ARG A 149 9.79 37.75 10.02
C ARG A 149 11.24 38.19 10.22
N SER A 150 12.21 37.40 9.76
CA SER A 150 13.63 37.77 9.85
C SER A 150 13.95 39.02 9.01
N GLN A 151 13.34 39.18 7.84
CA GLN A 151 13.50 40.38 7.01
C GLN A 151 12.92 41.61 7.72
N LYS A 152 11.68 41.55 8.20
CA LYS A 152 11.06 42.64 8.98
C LYS A 152 11.93 43.11 10.16
N LEU A 153 12.56 42.17 10.87
CA LEU A 153 13.46 42.49 11.99
C LEU A 153 14.76 43.16 11.52
N LYS A 154 15.29 42.79 10.36
CA LYS A 154 16.47 43.45 9.76
C LYS A 154 16.12 44.87 9.32
N ASP A 155 14.98 45.05 8.66
CA ASP A 155 14.52 46.35 8.18
C ASP A 155 14.25 47.31 9.35
N ALA A 156 13.58 46.85 10.40
CA ALA A 156 13.35 47.65 11.61
C ALA A 156 14.67 48.06 12.30
N LYS A 157 15.70 47.20 12.30
CA LYS A 157 17.03 47.54 12.84
C LYS A 157 17.76 48.56 11.97
N LEU A 158 17.64 48.47 10.65
CA LEU A 158 18.21 49.42 9.70
C LEU A 158 17.55 50.81 9.86
N GLN A 159 16.23 50.85 9.96
CA GLN A 159 15.47 52.09 10.19
C GLN A 159 15.95 52.80 11.46
N ARG A 160 16.04 52.09 12.59
CA ARG A 160 16.53 52.67 13.86
C ARG A 160 17.94 53.26 13.73
N ARG A 161 18.86 52.57 13.05
CA ARG A 161 20.22 53.09 12.82
C ARG A 161 20.22 54.36 11.98
N TYR A 162 19.30 54.46 11.01
CA TYR A 162 19.15 55.64 10.18
C TYR A 162 18.64 56.83 11.03
N ASP A 163 17.62 56.61 11.84
CA ASP A 163 17.04 57.63 12.73
C ASP A 163 18.04 58.10 13.80
N ASP A 164 18.81 57.18 14.39
CA ASP A 164 19.87 57.48 15.36
C ASP A 164 21.02 58.30 14.75
N ASN A 165 21.33 58.09 13.47
CA ASN A 165 22.35 58.87 12.77
C ASN A 165 21.85 60.25 12.38
N TYR A 166 20.59 60.39 11.97
CA TYR A 166 20.01 61.67 11.57
C TYR A 166 19.80 62.61 12.76
N SER A 167 19.43 62.09 13.93
CA SER A 167 19.24 62.88 15.16
C SER A 167 20.53 63.47 15.76
N ARG A 168 21.71 63.11 15.24
CA ARG A 168 23.01 63.66 15.66
C ARG A 168 23.47 64.87 14.83
N PHE A 169 22.79 65.19 13.74
CA PHE A 169 23.03 66.36 12.91
C PHE A 169 22.04 67.47 13.25
#